data_AF-A0A9E2ZDJ6-F1
#
_entry.id   AF-A0A9E2ZDJ6-F1
#
_cell.length_a   1.000
_cell.length_b   1.000
_cell.length_c   1.000
_cell.angle_alpha   90.00
_cell.angle_beta   90.00
_cell.angle_gamma   90.00
#
_symmetry.space_group_name_H-M   'P 1'
#
loop_
_entity.id
_entity.type
_entity.pdbx_description
1 polymer ?
#
loop_
_entity_poly.entity_id
_entity_poly.type
_entity_poly.pdbx_seq_one_letter_code
_entity_poly.pdbx_strand_id
1 'polypeptide(L)'
;MPRMSLIQEVLVRVLEDEMRLYRATWKDSDPAQLESFRSHYELQRPPRGPEVRAAVIHMAVSMFETAEPCWALSDRTNGRIGDHVAELRLVPGRGVCAAKTGGPLHWSVWGDPAVLQAAVRGYVDR
;
A
#
# COMPACT_ATOMS: atom_id res chain seq x y z
N MET A 1 -26.12 -7.67 1.36
CA MET A 1 -25.59 -8.71 0.44
C MET A 1 -24.08 -8.73 0.56
N PRO A 2 -23.41 -9.86 0.86
CA PRO A 2 -21.96 -9.90 0.86
C PRO A 2 -21.48 -9.88 -0.58
N ARG A 3 -20.79 -8.81 -1.00
CA ARG A 3 -20.02 -8.82 -2.25
C ARG A 3 -18.91 -9.85 -2.07
N MET A 4 -19.09 -11.05 -2.63
CA MET A 4 -18.01 -12.01 -2.78
C MET A 4 -16.98 -11.42 -3.75
N SER A 5 -15.99 -10.72 -3.21
CA SER A 5 -14.74 -10.45 -3.92
C SER A 5 -13.97 -11.76 -3.98
N LEU A 6 -14.24 -12.54 -5.01
CA LEU A 6 -13.53 -13.75 -5.35
C LEU A 6 -12.14 -13.36 -5.86
N ILE A 7 -11.19 -13.14 -4.96
CA ILE A 7 -9.78 -13.24 -5.31
C ILE A 7 -9.54 -14.73 -5.55
N GLN A 8 -9.62 -15.16 -6.81
CA GLN A 8 -9.32 -16.55 -7.19
C GLN A 8 -7.82 -16.74 -7.40
N GLU A 9 -7.14 -15.71 -7.92
CA GLU A 9 -5.70 -15.71 -8.14
C GLU A 9 -5.11 -14.33 -7.81
N VAL A 10 -3.96 -14.33 -7.14
CA VAL A 10 -3.15 -13.12 -6.92
C VAL A 10 -1.94 -13.20 -7.84
N LEU A 11 -2.00 -12.49 -8.96
CA LEU A 11 -0.91 -12.47 -9.92
C LEU A 11 0.11 -11.40 -9.53
N VAL A 12 1.10 -11.81 -8.75
CA VAL A 12 2.23 -10.96 -8.37
C VAL A 12 3.20 -10.85 -9.53
N ARG A 13 3.50 -9.62 -9.95
CA ARG A 13 4.49 -9.34 -10.99
C ARG A 13 5.60 -8.47 -10.42
N VAL A 14 6.83 -8.78 -10.83
CA VAL A 14 7.94 -7.83 -10.66
C VAL A 14 7.59 -6.58 -11.46
N LEU A 15 7.91 -5.42 -10.92
CA LEU A 15 7.67 -4.15 -11.58
C LEU A 15 8.56 -4.03 -12.84
N GLU A 16 7.93 -4.06 -14.01
CA GLU A 16 8.61 -3.96 -15.32
C GLU A 16 8.62 -2.52 -15.86
N ASP A 17 7.57 -1.74 -15.54
CA ASP A 17 7.41 -0.34 -15.90
C ASP A 17 7.34 0.56 -14.67
N GLU A 18 7.68 1.84 -14.83
CA GLU A 18 7.48 2.81 -13.76
C GLU A 18 5.99 2.95 -13.41
N MET A 19 5.70 3.00 -12.10
CA MET A 19 4.35 3.22 -11.59
C MET A 19 4.32 4.39 -10.63
N ARG A 20 3.34 5.26 -10.82
CA ARG A 20 2.97 6.29 -9.84
C ARG A 20 1.80 5.78 -9.00
N LEU A 21 1.97 5.75 -7.69
CA LEU A 21 0.94 5.34 -6.74
C LEU A 21 0.91 6.27 -5.52
N TYR A 22 -0.15 6.17 -4.75
CA TYR A 22 -0.41 6.98 -3.57
C TYR A 22 -0.62 6.09 -2.34
N ARG A 23 -0.18 6.56 -1.17
CA ARG A 23 -0.34 5.84 0.09
C ARG A 23 -0.59 6.79 1.27
N ALA A 24 -1.54 6.42 2.12
CA ALA A 24 -1.68 7.04 3.44
C ALA A 24 -0.48 6.69 4.33
N THR A 25 0.15 7.70 4.91
CA THR A 25 1.40 7.58 5.67
C THR A 25 1.55 8.76 6.64
N TRP A 26 2.53 8.67 7.53
CA TRP A 26 3.02 9.81 8.31
C TRP A 26 3.97 10.69 7.46
N LYS A 27 4.20 11.92 7.91
CA LYS A 27 5.13 12.84 7.24
C LYS A 27 6.60 12.40 7.41
N ASP A 28 7.50 12.91 6.58
CA ASP A 28 8.93 12.54 6.54
C ASP A 28 9.70 12.88 7.81
N SER A 29 9.24 13.89 8.53
CA SER A 29 9.75 14.24 9.86
C SER A 29 9.33 13.26 10.97
N ASP A 30 8.39 12.35 10.71
CA ASP A 30 7.85 11.43 11.70
C ASP A 30 8.63 10.10 11.69
N PRO A 31 9.20 9.68 12.84
CA PRO A 31 9.86 8.38 12.96
C PRO A 31 8.98 7.18 12.55
N ALA A 32 7.66 7.29 12.69
CA ALA A 32 6.70 6.27 12.30
C ALA A 32 6.46 6.18 10.78
N GLN A 33 7.06 7.08 9.98
CA GLN A 33 6.90 7.04 8.53
C GLN A 33 7.34 5.69 7.94
N LEU A 34 8.48 5.15 8.37
CA LEU A 34 8.98 3.87 7.87
C LEU A 34 8.00 2.72 8.18
N GLU A 35 7.33 2.76 9.34
CA GLU A 35 6.29 1.77 9.68
C GLU A 35 5.10 1.84 8.73
N SER A 36 4.83 3.01 8.14
CA SER A 36 3.84 3.14 7.10
C SER A 36 4.20 2.31 5.88
N PHE A 37 5.45 1.92 5.64
CA PHE A 37 5.83 1.07 4.49
C PHE A 37 6.03 -0.40 4.85
N ARG A 38 5.73 -0.78 6.10
CA ARG A 38 5.71 -2.17 6.53
C ARG A 38 4.33 -2.79 6.31
N SER A 39 4.34 -4.01 5.83
CA SER A 39 3.14 -4.85 5.74
C SER A 39 2.62 -5.22 7.12
N HIS A 40 1.38 -5.67 7.19
CA HIS A 40 0.82 -6.19 8.43
C HIS A 40 1.59 -7.40 8.99
N TYR A 41 2.08 -8.26 8.10
CA TYR A 41 2.93 -9.38 8.46
C TYR A 41 4.20 -8.92 9.20
N GLU A 42 4.92 -7.93 8.65
CA GLU A 42 6.14 -7.39 9.27
C GLU A 42 5.87 -6.70 10.62
N LEU A 43 4.69 -6.09 10.74
CA LEU A 43 4.23 -5.47 11.99
C LEU A 43 3.64 -6.48 12.99
N GLN A 44 3.71 -7.79 12.69
CA GLN A 44 3.14 -8.87 13.51
C GLN A 44 1.64 -8.67 13.82
N ARG A 45 0.92 -8.02 12.92
CA ARG A 45 -0.53 -7.83 13.04
C ARG A 45 -1.25 -9.09 12.55
N PRO A 46 -2.43 -9.41 13.09
CA PRO A 46 -3.22 -10.52 12.57
C PRO A 46 -3.75 -10.20 11.17
N PRO A 47 -3.83 -11.21 10.27
CA PRO A 47 -4.39 -11.02 8.93
C PRO A 47 -5.88 -10.67 9.03
N ARG A 48 -6.35 -9.80 8.13
CA ARG A 48 -7.75 -9.38 8.07
C ARG A 48 -8.33 -9.41 6.66
N GLY A 49 -9.64 -9.67 6.56
CA GLY A 49 -10.38 -9.60 5.30
C GLY A 49 -9.78 -10.50 4.20
N PRO A 50 -9.37 -9.96 3.04
CA PRO A 50 -8.72 -10.73 1.98
C PRO A 50 -7.42 -11.43 2.39
N GLU A 51 -6.68 -10.87 3.35
CA GLU A 51 -5.39 -11.41 3.84
C GLU A 51 -5.55 -12.81 4.44
N VAL A 52 -6.73 -13.12 5.00
CA VAL A 52 -7.05 -14.44 5.59
C VAL A 52 -7.12 -15.53 4.52
N ARG A 53 -7.49 -15.18 3.29
CA ARG A 53 -7.63 -16.14 2.17
C ARG A 53 -6.35 -16.27 1.34
N ALA A 54 -5.50 -15.26 1.37
CA ALA A 54 -4.26 -15.23 0.60
C ALA A 54 -3.16 -14.58 1.44
N ALA A 55 -2.30 -15.41 2.04
CA ALA A 55 -1.20 -14.95 2.90
C ALA A 55 -0.26 -13.97 2.18
N VAL A 56 -0.10 -14.10 0.85
CA VAL A 56 0.68 -13.15 0.06
C VAL A 56 0.16 -11.71 0.16
N ILE A 57 -1.15 -11.50 0.31
CA ILE A 57 -1.74 -10.16 0.51
C ILE A 57 -1.38 -9.60 1.89
N HIS A 58 -1.26 -10.46 2.91
CA HIS A 58 -0.85 -10.07 4.27
C HIS A 58 0.57 -9.49 4.31
N MET A 59 1.41 -9.89 3.35
CA MET A 59 2.79 -9.44 3.17
C MET A 59 2.90 -8.19 2.30
N ALA A 60 1.79 -7.66 1.80
CA ALA A 60 1.79 -6.47 0.94
C ALA A 60 1.50 -5.19 1.73
N VAL A 61 1.83 -4.06 1.13
CA VAL A 61 1.31 -2.74 1.50
C VAL A 61 0.26 -2.28 0.48
N SER A 62 -0.82 -1.69 0.97
CA SER A 62 -1.87 -1.11 0.13
C SER A 62 -1.46 0.24 -0.47
N MET A 63 -1.52 0.36 -1.78
CA MET A 63 -1.33 1.63 -2.49
C MET A 63 -2.48 1.85 -3.48
N PHE A 64 -2.62 3.09 -3.96
CA PHE A 64 -3.74 3.49 -4.80
C PHE A 64 -3.29 4.29 -6.01
N GLU A 65 -4.08 4.25 -7.09
CA GLU A 65 -3.77 5.03 -8.30
C GLU A 65 -4.02 6.53 -8.15
N THR A 66 -4.84 6.93 -7.16
CA THR A 66 -5.16 8.32 -6.85
C THR A 66 -5.12 8.57 -5.34
N ALA A 67 -5.12 9.83 -4.92
CA ALA A 67 -4.99 10.21 -3.51
C ALA A 67 -6.31 10.06 -2.71
N GLU A 68 -7.47 10.19 -3.36
CA GLU A 68 -8.78 10.22 -2.69
C GLU A 68 -9.08 8.95 -1.87
N PRO A 69 -8.78 7.72 -2.34
CA PRO A 69 -8.94 6.52 -1.51
C PRO A 69 -8.06 6.53 -0.26
N CYS A 70 -6.88 7.14 -0.32
CA CYS A 70 -5.99 7.27 0.83
C CYS A 70 -6.59 8.21 1.87
N TRP A 71 -7.13 9.36 1.45
CA TRP A 71 -7.82 10.29 2.34
C TRP A 71 -9.04 9.65 3.00
N ALA A 72 -9.89 9.00 2.22
CA ALA A 72 -11.05 8.29 2.75
C ALA A 72 -10.67 7.19 3.75
N LEU A 73 -9.53 6.51 3.53
CA LEU A 73 -9.02 5.50 4.44
C LEU A 73 -8.46 6.11 5.73
N SER A 74 -7.72 7.21 5.63
CA SER A 74 -7.22 7.97 6.79
C SER A 74 -8.38 8.44 7.67
N ASP A 75 -9.41 9.08 7.08
CA ASP A 75 -10.61 9.51 7.78
C ASP A 75 -11.31 8.35 8.49
N ARG A 76 -11.58 7.26 7.76
CA ARG A 76 -12.26 6.08 8.31
C ARG A 76 -11.50 5.42 9.45
N THR A 77 -10.18 5.58 9.49
CA THR A 77 -9.33 4.99 10.52
C THR A 77 -9.01 5.97 11.64
N ASN A 78 -9.53 7.20 11.59
CA ASN A 78 -9.18 8.31 12.48
C ASN A 78 -7.66 8.53 12.54
N GLY A 79 -7.02 8.58 11.36
CA GLY A 79 -5.58 8.87 11.22
C GLY A 79 -4.62 7.76 11.68
N ARG A 80 -5.10 6.60 12.16
CA ARG A 80 -4.25 5.51 12.69
C ARG A 80 -3.26 4.90 11.70
N ILE A 81 -3.40 5.19 10.41
CA ILE A 81 -2.50 4.72 9.35
C ILE A 81 -1.69 5.86 8.73
N GLY A 82 -1.67 7.03 9.38
CA GLY A 82 -1.17 8.27 8.82
C GLY A 82 -2.30 9.22 8.42
N ASP A 83 -1.98 10.51 8.52
CA ASP A 83 -2.81 11.67 8.21
C ASP A 83 -2.27 12.47 7.02
N HIS A 84 -1.30 11.92 6.29
CA HIS A 84 -0.77 12.47 5.05
C HIS A 84 -0.91 11.45 3.90
N VAL A 85 -0.91 11.93 2.67
CA VAL A 85 -0.87 11.08 1.47
C VAL A 85 0.42 11.36 0.72
N ALA A 86 1.29 10.35 0.68
CA ALA A 86 2.51 10.40 -0.12
C ALA A 86 2.20 10.01 -1.58
N GLU A 87 2.79 10.74 -2.52
CA GLU A 87 2.96 10.31 -3.90
C GLU A 87 4.28 9.53 -4.02
N LEU A 88 4.20 8.33 -4.58
CA LEU A 88 5.33 7.45 -4.80
C LEU A 88 5.57 7.26 -6.29
N ARG A 89 6.85 7.29 -6.66
CA ARG A 89 7.35 6.91 -7.99
C ARG A 89 8.15 5.62 -7.87
N LEU A 90 7.49 4.50 -8.13
CA LEU A 90 8.08 3.16 -8.09
C LEU A 90 8.79 2.89 -9.42
N VAL A 91 10.08 2.56 -9.36
CA VAL A 91 10.93 2.35 -10.55
C VAL A 91 11.30 0.87 -10.67
N PRO A 92 11.31 0.28 -11.88
CA PRO A 92 11.78 -1.09 -12.12
C PRO A 92 13.18 -1.36 -11.58
N GLY A 93 13.49 -2.65 -11.36
CA GLY A 93 14.82 -3.08 -10.92
C GLY A 93 15.17 -2.80 -9.45
N ARG A 94 14.18 -2.38 -8.64
CA ARG A 94 14.34 -2.09 -7.19
C ARG A 94 13.81 -3.18 -6.27
N GLY A 95 13.51 -4.37 -6.80
CA GLY A 95 12.93 -5.47 -6.01
C GLY A 95 11.48 -5.20 -5.57
N VAL A 96 10.77 -4.33 -6.29
CA VAL A 96 9.35 -4.04 -6.06
C VAL A 96 8.50 -4.96 -6.92
N CYS A 97 7.48 -5.56 -6.31
CA CYS A 97 6.45 -6.32 -7.00
C CYS A 97 5.08 -5.68 -6.75
N ALA A 98 4.13 -5.85 -7.68
CA ALA A 98 2.78 -5.33 -7.55
C ALA A 98 1.74 -6.30 -8.10
N ALA A 99 0.50 -6.18 -7.60
CA ALA A 99 -0.66 -6.92 -8.07
C ALA A 99 -1.96 -6.14 -7.80
N LYS A 100 -2.93 -6.32 -8.69
CA LYS A 100 -4.32 -5.88 -8.45
C LYS A 100 -5.04 -6.92 -7.57
N THR A 101 -5.33 -6.55 -6.33
CA THR A 101 -5.89 -7.46 -5.31
C THR A 101 -7.13 -6.89 -4.61
N GLY A 102 -7.53 -5.66 -4.94
CA GLY A 102 -8.63 -4.96 -4.28
C GLY A 102 -9.57 -4.29 -5.28
N GLY A 103 -10.20 -3.19 -4.85
CA GLY A 103 -11.04 -2.37 -5.74
C GLY A 103 -10.27 -1.81 -6.94
N PRO A 104 -10.97 -1.17 -7.91
CA PRO A 104 -10.39 -0.76 -9.19
C PRO A 104 -9.07 0.02 -9.07
N LEU A 105 -8.96 0.89 -8.08
CA LEU A 105 -7.80 1.76 -7.86
C LEU A 105 -6.73 1.15 -6.93
N HIS A 106 -6.97 0.00 -6.31
CA HIS A 106 -6.10 -0.56 -5.28
C HIS A 106 -5.03 -1.49 -5.87
N TRP A 107 -3.81 -1.30 -5.38
CA TRP A 107 -2.66 -2.17 -5.63
C TRP A 107 -2.12 -2.73 -4.32
N SER A 108 -1.88 -4.04 -4.29
CA SER A 108 -0.96 -4.64 -3.32
C SER A 108 0.45 -4.48 -3.86
N VAL A 109 1.34 -3.91 -3.06
CA VAL A 109 2.75 -3.70 -3.40
C VAL A 109 3.64 -4.43 -2.39
N TRP A 110 4.68 -5.10 -2.87
CA TRP A 110 5.71 -5.75 -2.06
C TRP A 110 7.05 -5.12 -2.38
N GLY A 111 7.89 -4.94 -1.36
CA GLY A 111 9.23 -4.39 -1.49
C GLY A 111 9.84 -4.13 -0.12
N ASP A 112 11.13 -3.87 -0.08
CA ASP A 112 11.80 -3.44 1.14
C ASP A 112 11.21 -2.09 1.63
N PRO A 113 10.84 -1.94 2.91
CA PRO A 113 10.23 -0.70 3.40
C PRO A 113 11.06 0.56 3.16
N ALA A 114 12.39 0.47 3.26
CA ALA A 114 13.27 1.62 3.02
C ALA A 114 13.33 1.96 1.52
N VAL A 115 13.28 0.96 0.64
CA VAL A 115 13.14 1.17 -0.81
C VAL A 115 11.82 1.87 -1.14
N LEU A 116 10.71 1.45 -0.52
CA LEU A 116 9.41 2.06 -0.74
C LEU A 116 9.34 3.50 -0.19
N GLN A 117 9.92 3.75 0.99
CA GLN A 117 10.04 5.10 1.55
C GLN A 117 10.88 6.02 0.64
N ALA A 118 12.00 5.53 0.12
CA ALA A 118 12.85 6.29 -0.80
C ALA A 118 12.17 6.62 -2.16
N ALA A 119 11.07 5.94 -2.48
CA ALA A 119 10.27 6.23 -3.67
C ALA A 119 9.27 7.38 -3.49
N VAL A 120 9.10 7.91 -2.26
CA VAL A 120 8.28 9.11 -2.01
C VAL A 120 8.86 10.31 -2.77
N ARG A 121 7.99 11.05 -3.46
CA ARG A 121 8.34 12.25 -4.24
C ARG A 121 7.74 13.53 -3.70
N GLY A 122 6.68 13.41 -2.91
CA GLY A 122 6.02 14.54 -2.28
C GLY A 122 4.79 14.08 -1.52
N TYR A 123 4.14 15.06 -0.91
CA TYR A 123 2.87 14.88 -0.25
C TYR A 123 1.81 15.66 -1.01
N VAL A 124 0.64 15.06 -1.13
CA VAL A 124 -0.51 15.69 -1.78
C VAL A 124 -1.26 16.47 -0.71
N ASP A 125 -1.64 17.70 -1.02
CA ASP A 125 -2.57 18.45 -0.18
C ASP A 125 -3.99 17.87 -0.31
N ARG A 126 -4.83 18.18 0.66
CA ARG A 126 -6.21 17.68 0.68
C ARG A 126 -7.15 18.55 -0.15
#